data_AF-A0A2M6ZQH5-F1
#
_entry.id   AF-A0A2M6ZQH5-F1
#
_cell.length_a   1.000
_cell.length_b   1.000
_cell.length_c   1.000
_cell.angle_alpha   90.00
_cell.angle_beta   90.00
_cell.angle_gamma   90.00
#
_symmetry.space_group_name_H-M   'P 1'
#
loop_
_entity.id
_entity.type
_entity.pdbx_description
1 polymer ?
#
loop_
_entity_poly.entity_id
_entity_poly.type
_entity_poly.pdbx_seq_one_letter_code
_entity_poly.pdbx_strand_id
1 'polypeptide(L)'
;DKIITTKKNILFSKEELDFLRSISDKIDSIDFSKCKRYSDQITKINYHLWPMLFEKFLRKDLIDLIQLEHDEILIEFLFDFFKKEETFIYKALFDEEFRSIILDKFRGNYSAWDEKRNYGTHFFWHIDKDGVQHRLYLNEEEKLVAANNFSIALEKNAILEGLRQKTIIPGMFLKFSIFVCYLGVIPFGGFGGVNYLSTIKNIWLDVLPEEYKFEKELISKIKTDGLITIPMVYDYDQKNEKILEQYAFDVMYKGGITKEYLEKIDKLRMDELMRPAIEMTYNYYSNLLPPEDRKEIKFDEKSIYAPLIKLFKNV
;
A
#
# COMPACT_ATOMS: atom_id res chain seq x y z
N ASP A 1 -7.39 27.02 -15.16
CA ASP A 1 -8.18 25.77 -15.17
C ASP A 1 -7.88 24.94 -16.41
N LYS A 2 -6.93 24.00 -16.31
CA LYS A 2 -6.69 23.03 -17.38
C LYS A 2 -7.74 21.92 -17.21
N ILE A 3 -8.84 22.05 -17.95
CA ILE A 3 -9.81 20.97 -18.12
C ILE A 3 -9.06 19.81 -18.78
N ILE A 4 -8.86 18.72 -18.03
CA ILE A 4 -8.41 17.45 -18.57
C ILE A 4 -9.53 16.98 -19.50
N THR A 5 -9.34 17.14 -20.81
CA THR A 5 -10.27 16.65 -21.82
C THR A 5 -10.04 15.14 -21.96
N THR A 6 -10.92 14.34 -21.34
CA THR A 6 -10.95 12.89 -21.55
C THR A 6 -11.42 12.60 -22.97
N LYS A 7 -10.57 11.94 -23.77
CA LYS A 7 -10.91 11.43 -25.10
C LYS A 7 -12.00 10.36 -24.97
N LYS A 8 -13.03 10.46 -25.84
CA LYS A 8 -14.34 9.76 -25.89
C LYS A 8 -15.40 10.34 -24.95
N ASN A 9 -16.47 10.88 -25.54
CA ASN A 9 -17.76 11.09 -24.87
C ASN A 9 -18.31 9.71 -24.48
N ILE A 10 -17.96 9.22 -23.29
CA ILE A 10 -18.64 8.09 -22.68
C ILE A 10 -19.97 8.66 -22.20
N LEU A 11 -21.04 8.42 -22.96
CA LEU A 11 -22.39 8.76 -22.56
C LEU A 11 -22.88 7.65 -21.62
N PHE A 12 -22.96 7.96 -20.34
CA PHE A 12 -23.67 7.12 -19.38
C PHE A 12 -25.14 6.99 -19.79
N SER A 13 -25.68 5.79 -19.68
CA SER A 13 -27.12 5.54 -19.76
C SER A 13 -27.85 6.28 -18.62
N LYS A 14 -29.16 6.45 -18.78
CA LYS A 14 -29.99 7.04 -17.73
C LYS A 14 -29.88 6.25 -16.41
N GLU A 15 -29.84 4.92 -16.50
CA GLU A 15 -29.74 4.03 -15.34
C GLU A 15 -28.39 4.19 -14.62
N GLU A 16 -27.29 4.28 -15.36
CA GLU A 16 -25.97 4.56 -14.77
C GLU A 16 -25.92 5.94 -14.11
N LEU A 17 -26.51 6.98 -14.74
CA LEU A 17 -26.58 8.30 -14.14
C LEU A 17 -27.43 8.32 -12.86
N ASP A 18 -28.56 7.62 -12.86
CA ASP A 18 -29.42 7.51 -11.68
C ASP A 18 -28.72 6.72 -10.55
N PHE A 19 -27.95 5.69 -10.89
CA PHE A 19 -27.07 5.00 -9.93
C PHE A 19 -26.00 5.94 -9.35
N LEU A 20 -25.24 6.65 -10.19
CA LEU A 20 -24.19 7.57 -9.73
C LEU A 20 -24.76 8.69 -8.84
N ARG A 21 -25.96 9.20 -9.16
CA ARG A 21 -26.68 10.14 -8.29
C ARG A 21 -27.01 9.51 -6.94
N SER A 22 -27.50 8.27 -6.92
CA SER A 22 -27.79 7.58 -5.66
C SER A 22 -26.53 7.38 -4.78
N ILE A 23 -25.36 7.19 -5.38
CA ILE A 23 -24.07 7.14 -4.67
C ILE A 23 -23.73 8.51 -4.11
N SER A 24 -23.88 9.59 -4.90
CA SER A 24 -23.67 10.96 -4.45
C SER A 24 -24.59 11.30 -3.27
N ASP A 25 -25.89 11.09 -3.41
CA ASP A 25 -26.88 11.35 -2.36
C ASP A 25 -26.55 10.58 -1.07
N LYS A 26 -26.07 9.35 -1.21
CA LYS A 26 -25.62 8.55 -0.07
C LYS A 26 -24.39 9.14 0.60
N ILE A 27 -23.40 9.59 -0.16
CA ILE A 27 -22.20 10.24 0.39
C ILE A 27 -22.59 11.56 1.07
N ASP A 28 -23.46 12.36 0.45
CA ASP A 28 -23.93 13.64 0.98
C ASP A 28 -24.75 13.48 2.27
N SER A 29 -25.37 12.31 2.48
CA SER A 29 -26.08 11.98 3.72
C SER A 29 -25.17 11.61 4.90
N ILE A 30 -23.87 11.41 4.68
CA ILE A 30 -22.92 11.03 5.74
C ILE A 30 -22.59 12.24 6.60
N ASP A 31 -22.68 12.08 7.92
CA ASP A 31 -22.24 13.11 8.85
C ASP A 31 -20.71 13.21 8.88
N PHE A 32 -20.15 14.27 8.28
CA PHE A 32 -18.73 14.59 8.32
C PHE A 32 -18.36 15.63 9.40
N SER A 33 -19.31 16.09 10.24
CA SER A 33 -19.08 17.18 11.20
C SER A 33 -17.95 16.93 12.21
N LYS A 34 -17.71 15.65 12.54
CA LYS A 34 -16.65 15.21 13.46
C LYS A 34 -15.32 14.87 12.76
N CYS A 35 -15.29 14.86 11.43
CA CYS A 35 -14.07 14.59 10.67
C CYS A 35 -13.14 15.79 10.77
N LYS A 36 -11.91 15.56 11.23
CA LYS A 36 -10.88 16.60 11.33
C LYS A 36 -10.02 16.67 10.07
N ARG A 37 -9.96 15.56 9.31
CA ARG A 37 -9.07 15.39 8.16
C ARG A 37 -9.82 14.77 6.98
N TYR A 38 -9.20 14.84 5.81
CA TYR A 38 -9.71 14.17 4.61
C TYR A 38 -9.69 12.65 4.74
N SER A 39 -8.65 12.08 5.38
CA SER A 39 -8.58 10.64 5.67
C SER A 39 -9.78 10.16 6.49
N ASP A 40 -10.23 10.92 7.50
CA ASP A 40 -11.45 10.60 8.26
C ASP A 40 -12.71 10.52 7.37
N GLN A 41 -12.80 11.42 6.37
CA GLN A 41 -13.93 11.44 5.44
C GLN A 41 -13.89 10.21 4.52
N ILE A 42 -12.71 9.87 4.00
CA ILE A 42 -12.50 8.67 3.17
C ILE A 42 -12.83 7.39 3.95
N THR A 43 -12.41 7.29 5.22
CA THR A 43 -12.77 6.17 6.09
C THR A 43 -14.28 6.01 6.19
N LYS A 44 -15.02 7.11 6.42
CA LYS A 44 -16.50 7.06 6.50
C LYS A 44 -17.15 6.72 5.17
N ILE A 45 -16.68 7.30 4.06
CA ILE A 45 -17.19 6.98 2.72
C ILE A 45 -17.02 5.49 2.46
N ASN A 46 -15.80 4.96 2.66
CA ASN A 46 -15.51 3.55 2.42
C ASN A 46 -16.30 2.64 3.36
N TYR A 47 -16.45 3.00 4.64
CA TYR A 47 -17.31 2.29 5.59
C TYR A 47 -18.76 2.18 5.09
N HIS A 48 -19.33 3.29 4.61
CA HIS A 48 -20.73 3.32 4.16
C HIS A 48 -20.97 2.70 2.78
N LEU A 49 -19.97 2.71 1.89
CA LEU A 49 -20.04 2.11 0.56
C LEU A 49 -19.64 0.63 0.57
N TRP A 50 -18.84 0.17 1.55
CA TRP A 50 -18.37 -1.20 1.65
C TRP A 50 -19.48 -2.26 1.53
N PRO A 51 -20.63 -2.16 2.24
CA PRO A 51 -21.70 -3.13 2.09
C PRO A 51 -22.32 -3.19 0.68
N MET A 52 -22.19 -2.12 -0.11
CA MET A 52 -22.74 -2.07 -1.46
C MET A 52 -21.98 -2.95 -2.45
N LEU A 53 -20.74 -3.35 -2.14
CA LEU A 53 -20.00 -4.34 -2.91
C LEU A 53 -20.58 -5.75 -2.80
N PHE A 54 -21.56 -5.97 -1.93
CA PHE A 54 -22.17 -7.28 -1.70
C PHE A 54 -23.69 -7.21 -1.88
N GLU A 55 -24.28 -8.33 -2.30
CA GLU A 55 -25.72 -8.44 -2.41
C GLU A 55 -26.41 -8.25 -1.05
N LYS A 56 -27.64 -7.74 -1.05
CA LYS A 56 -28.35 -7.32 0.16
C LYS A 56 -28.40 -8.39 1.26
N PHE A 57 -28.57 -9.66 0.89
CA PHE A 57 -28.68 -10.77 1.85
C PHE A 57 -27.36 -11.02 2.62
N LEU A 58 -26.20 -10.78 2.00
CA LEU A 58 -24.88 -10.98 2.63
C LEU A 58 -24.52 -9.86 3.60
N ARG A 59 -25.12 -8.67 3.44
CA ARG A 59 -24.73 -7.46 4.20
C ARG A 59 -24.88 -7.58 5.71
N LYS A 60 -25.78 -8.44 6.18
CA LYS A 60 -26.04 -8.65 7.61
C LYS A 60 -24.87 -9.35 8.34
N ASP A 61 -24.06 -10.10 7.60
CA ASP A 61 -22.95 -10.89 8.15
C ASP A 61 -21.58 -10.29 7.75
N LEU A 62 -21.56 -9.10 7.15
CA LEU A 62 -20.32 -8.44 6.72
C LEU A 62 -19.54 -7.88 7.90
N ILE A 63 -18.23 -8.08 7.85
CA ILE A 63 -17.29 -7.37 8.71
C ILE A 63 -17.17 -5.93 8.18
N ASP A 64 -17.16 -4.99 9.11
CA ASP A 64 -16.96 -3.57 8.81
C ASP A 64 -15.55 -3.31 8.26
N LEU A 65 -15.47 -2.61 7.13
CA LEU A 65 -14.21 -2.11 6.59
C LEU A 65 -13.90 -0.73 7.18
N ILE A 66 -12.90 -0.68 8.06
CA ILE A 66 -12.36 0.57 8.61
C ILE A 66 -10.95 0.76 8.07
N GLN A 67 -10.76 1.82 7.29
CA GLN A 67 -9.44 2.20 6.78
C GLN A 67 -8.86 3.31 7.66
N LEU A 68 -7.61 3.16 8.06
CA LEU A 68 -6.90 4.15 8.86
C LEU A 68 -5.62 4.55 8.15
N GLU A 69 -5.27 5.82 8.24
CA GLU A 69 -4.00 6.33 7.73
C GLU A 69 -2.87 5.89 8.67
N HIS A 70 -1.98 5.03 8.16
CA HIS A 70 -0.93 4.43 8.98
C HIS A 70 0.15 5.43 9.42
N ASP A 71 0.36 6.53 8.67
CA ASP A 71 1.36 7.54 9.02
C ASP A 71 0.99 8.27 10.31
N GLU A 72 -0.29 8.52 10.53
CA GLU A 72 -0.75 9.18 11.76
C GLU A 72 -0.57 8.28 12.97
N ILE A 73 -0.99 7.01 12.84
CA ILE A 73 -0.81 5.99 13.88
C ILE A 73 0.68 5.87 14.23
N LEU A 74 1.55 5.85 13.20
CA LEU A 74 2.98 5.75 13.42
C LEU A 74 3.54 6.99 14.10
N ILE A 75 3.17 8.19 13.67
CA ILE A 75 3.65 9.44 14.27
C ILE A 75 3.25 9.49 15.75
N GLU A 76 2.00 9.17 16.08
CA GLU A 76 1.55 9.11 17.47
C GLU A 76 2.33 8.06 18.28
N PHE A 77 2.52 6.87 17.69
CA PHE A 77 3.34 5.81 18.28
C PHE A 77 4.79 6.25 18.53
N LEU A 78 5.39 7.02 17.62
CA LEU A 78 6.78 7.46 17.71
C LEU A 78 7.06 8.35 18.94
N PHE A 79 6.09 9.14 19.40
CA PHE A 79 6.24 9.97 20.60
C PHE A 79 6.47 9.16 21.87
N ASP A 80 5.83 7.99 21.98
CA ASP A 80 6.03 7.08 23.10
C ASP A 80 7.18 6.10 22.84
N PHE A 81 7.35 5.68 21.59
CA PHE A 81 8.40 4.77 21.17
C PHE A 81 9.80 5.32 21.46
N PHE A 82 10.06 6.60 21.15
CA PHE A 82 11.36 7.22 21.40
C PHE A 82 11.68 7.46 22.89
N LYS A 83 10.76 7.13 23.82
CA LYS A 83 11.09 7.05 25.25
C LYS A 83 11.87 5.77 25.60
N LYS A 84 11.83 4.75 24.73
CA LYS A 84 12.51 3.45 24.88
C LYS A 84 13.81 3.45 24.08
N GLU A 85 14.88 3.94 24.71
CA GLU A 85 16.18 4.15 24.08
C GLU A 85 16.96 2.84 23.83
N GLU A 86 16.48 1.74 24.40
CA GLU A 86 17.05 0.40 24.28
C GLU A 86 16.64 -0.35 23.01
N THR A 87 15.69 0.17 22.22
CA THR A 87 15.21 -0.54 21.03
C THR A 87 16.21 -0.46 19.88
N PHE A 88 16.31 -1.54 19.08
CA PHE A 88 17.21 -1.56 17.94
C PHE A 88 16.90 -0.48 16.89
N ILE A 89 15.63 -0.10 16.72
CA ILE A 89 15.24 1.00 15.79
C ILE A 89 15.68 2.35 16.36
N TYR A 90 15.57 2.56 17.68
CA TYR A 90 16.09 3.76 18.32
C TYR A 90 17.60 3.87 18.12
N LYS A 91 18.36 2.79 18.37
CA LYS A 91 19.80 2.76 18.10
C LYS A 91 20.09 3.04 16.62
N ALA A 92 19.34 2.44 15.70
CA ALA A 92 19.53 2.67 14.27
C ALA A 92 19.36 4.14 13.84
N LEU A 93 18.59 4.93 14.60
CA LEU A 93 18.40 6.36 14.39
C LEU A 93 19.47 7.21 15.08
N PHE A 94 19.82 6.89 16.33
CA PHE A 94 20.54 7.83 17.20
C PHE A 94 21.94 7.36 17.62
N ASP A 95 22.25 6.07 17.54
CA ASP A 95 23.60 5.55 17.75
C ASP A 95 24.40 5.61 16.43
N GLU A 96 25.49 6.37 16.39
CA GLU A 96 26.23 6.66 15.16
C GLU A 96 26.83 5.41 14.51
N GLU A 97 27.44 4.53 15.30
CA GLU A 97 28.06 3.31 14.82
C GLU A 97 27.01 2.37 14.20
N PHE A 98 25.94 2.09 14.95
CA PHE A 98 24.88 1.21 14.46
C PHE A 98 24.10 1.85 13.31
N ARG A 99 23.82 3.15 13.36
CA ARG A 99 23.21 3.90 12.25
C ARG A 99 24.01 3.77 10.96
N SER A 100 25.33 3.91 11.01
CA SER A 100 26.20 3.76 9.84
C SER A 100 26.07 2.38 9.20
N ILE A 101 26.04 1.32 10.02
CA ILE A 101 25.84 -0.07 9.56
C ILE A 101 24.48 -0.22 8.88
N ILE A 102 23.41 0.28 9.51
CA ILE A 102 22.06 0.23 8.95
C ILE A 102 22.00 1.00 7.64
N LEU A 103 22.62 2.18 7.59
CA LEU A 103 22.59 2.99 6.39
C LEU A 103 23.32 2.28 5.23
N ASP A 104 24.47 1.68 5.48
CA ASP A 104 25.18 0.94 4.43
C ASP A 104 24.40 -0.29 3.96
N LYS A 105 23.83 -1.06 4.89
CA LYS A 105 23.11 -2.31 4.60
C LYS A 105 21.81 -2.12 3.82
N PHE A 106 21.14 -1.00 4.02
CA PHE A 106 19.90 -0.67 3.29
C PHE A 106 20.14 0.13 2.00
N ARG A 107 21.37 0.59 1.73
CA ARG A 107 21.72 1.32 0.51
C ARG A 107 21.44 0.48 -0.74
N GLY A 108 20.82 1.11 -1.75
CA GLY A 108 20.46 0.49 -3.02
C GLY A 108 19.16 -0.32 -2.97
N ASN A 109 18.54 -0.47 -1.79
CA ASN A 109 17.26 -1.14 -1.64
C ASN A 109 16.11 -0.23 -2.08
N TYR A 110 15.22 -0.75 -2.92
CA TYR A 110 14.05 -0.03 -3.45
C TYR A 110 13.15 0.61 -2.36
N SER A 111 13.05 -0.02 -1.18
CA SER A 111 12.25 0.49 -0.05
C SER A 111 12.97 1.46 0.88
N ALA A 112 14.23 1.74 0.60
CA ALA A 112 15.09 2.55 1.43
C ALA A 112 15.57 3.76 0.64
N TRP A 113 16.79 3.72 0.09
CA TRP A 113 17.37 4.81 -0.70
C TRP A 113 18.51 4.34 -1.59
N ASP A 114 18.83 5.17 -2.57
CA ASP A 114 20.02 5.05 -3.40
C ASP A 114 20.45 6.45 -3.84
N GLU A 115 21.64 6.87 -3.42
CA GLU A 115 22.20 8.17 -3.76
C GLU A 115 22.52 8.27 -5.26
N LYS A 116 22.98 7.17 -5.88
CA LYS A 116 23.35 7.13 -7.31
C LYS A 116 22.13 7.26 -8.22
N ARG A 117 21.00 6.68 -7.81
CA ARG A 117 19.73 6.71 -8.54
C ARG A 117 18.80 7.84 -8.10
N ASN A 118 19.22 8.67 -7.13
CA ASN A 118 18.47 9.85 -6.66
C ASN A 118 17.04 9.52 -6.17
N TYR A 119 16.84 8.41 -5.45
CA TYR A 119 15.52 8.04 -4.89
C TYR A 119 15.59 7.62 -3.43
N GLY A 120 14.41 7.60 -2.80
CA GLY A 120 14.23 7.21 -1.41
C GLY A 120 14.67 8.30 -0.43
N THR A 121 14.84 7.93 0.84
CA THR A 121 15.24 8.86 1.91
C THR A 121 15.93 8.15 3.07
N HIS A 122 16.78 8.85 3.81
CA HIS A 122 17.26 8.39 5.10
C HIS A 122 16.21 8.70 6.17
N PHE A 123 15.56 7.65 6.67
CA PHE A 123 14.59 7.63 7.78
C PHE A 123 13.30 8.47 7.64
N PHE A 124 13.34 9.70 7.11
CA PHE A 124 12.23 10.64 7.06
C PHE A 124 12.18 11.40 5.73
N TRP A 125 11.01 11.86 5.32
CA TRP A 125 10.82 12.87 4.27
C TRP A 125 10.53 14.22 4.90
N HIS A 126 10.93 15.32 4.26
CA HIS A 126 10.44 16.67 4.58
C HIS A 126 9.19 16.98 3.76
N ILE A 127 8.19 17.62 4.37
CA ILE A 127 7.04 18.18 3.66
C ILE A 127 7.15 19.70 3.74
N ASP A 128 7.23 20.36 2.58
CA ASP A 128 7.27 21.82 2.53
C ASP A 128 5.88 22.44 2.68
N LYS A 129 5.84 23.78 2.70
CA LYS A 129 4.60 24.57 2.84
C LYS A 129 3.56 24.32 1.73
N ASP A 130 4.01 23.84 0.57
CA ASP A 130 3.17 23.57 -0.60
C ASP A 130 2.72 22.09 -0.61
N GLY A 131 3.11 21.30 0.40
CA GLY A 131 2.79 19.88 0.53
C GLY A 131 3.71 18.96 -0.29
N VAL A 132 4.79 19.49 -0.87
CA VAL A 132 5.72 18.72 -1.68
C VAL A 132 6.67 17.96 -0.76
N GLN A 133 6.88 16.67 -1.07
CA GLN A 133 7.82 15.82 -0.35
C GLN A 133 9.25 15.99 -0.88
N HIS A 134 10.18 16.26 0.03
CA HIS A 134 11.60 16.38 -0.24
C HIS A 134 12.36 15.28 0.48
N ARG A 135 13.25 14.62 -0.25
CA ARG A 135 14.12 13.56 0.26
C ARG A 135 15.11 14.13 1.27
N LEU A 136 15.29 13.47 2.41
CA LEU A 136 16.27 13.83 3.43
C LEU A 136 17.44 12.84 3.46
N TYR A 137 18.66 13.35 3.51
CA TYR A 137 19.86 12.55 3.65
C TYR A 137 20.66 13.00 4.85
N LEU A 138 21.29 12.05 5.52
CA LEU A 138 22.22 12.35 6.59
C LEU A 138 23.51 12.92 5.99
N ASN A 139 23.95 14.08 6.49
CA ASN A 139 25.23 14.68 6.14
C ASN A 139 26.29 14.40 7.24
N GLU A 140 27.52 14.85 7.01
CA GLU A 140 28.65 14.70 7.93
C GLU A 140 28.48 15.47 9.26
N GLU A 141 27.53 16.41 9.33
CA GLU A 141 27.21 17.18 10.54
C GLU A 141 26.07 16.55 11.36
N GLU A 142 25.72 15.28 11.10
CA GLU A 142 24.62 14.58 11.78
C GLU A 142 23.25 15.28 11.63
N LYS A 143 23.04 15.90 10.46
CA LYS A 143 21.77 16.53 10.08
C LYS A 143 21.16 15.82 8.89
N LEU A 144 19.84 15.69 8.93
CA LEU A 144 19.03 15.33 7.79
C LEU A 144 18.80 16.57 6.93
N VAL A 145 19.27 16.55 5.68
CA VAL A 145 19.23 17.70 4.74
C VAL A 145 18.45 17.37 3.47
N ALA A 146 17.70 18.35 2.97
CA ALA A 146 16.97 18.29 1.70
C ALA A 146 17.52 19.29 0.68
N ALA A 147 17.24 19.03 -0.60
CA ALA A 147 17.68 19.88 -1.71
C ALA A 147 17.07 21.30 -1.70
N ASN A 148 15.96 21.49 -0.99
CA ASN A 148 15.30 22.79 -0.82
C ASN A 148 15.90 23.63 0.33
N ASN A 149 17.11 23.30 0.79
CA ASN A 149 17.82 23.92 1.92
C ASN A 149 17.14 23.72 3.29
N PHE A 150 16.16 22.83 3.40
CA PHE A 150 15.68 22.38 4.70
C PHE A 150 16.73 21.49 5.37
N SER A 151 16.92 21.65 6.68
CA SER A 151 17.75 20.77 7.48
C SER A 151 17.17 20.60 8.88
N ILE A 152 17.39 19.44 9.47
CA ILE A 152 16.99 19.11 10.84
C ILE A 152 18.06 18.23 11.48
N ALA A 153 18.41 18.49 12.74
CA ALA A 153 19.34 17.65 13.47
C ALA A 153 18.76 16.24 13.65
N LEU A 154 19.58 15.20 13.48
CA LEU A 154 19.18 13.82 13.78
C LEU A 154 19.26 13.55 15.28
N GLU A 155 18.48 14.31 16.04
CA GLU A 155 18.38 14.22 17.49
C GLU A 155 16.92 14.02 17.91
N LYS A 156 16.70 13.23 18.96
CA LYS A 156 15.37 12.87 19.45
C LYS A 156 14.41 14.06 19.56
N ASN A 157 14.83 15.15 20.20
CA ASN A 157 13.96 16.31 20.41
C ASN A 157 13.64 17.05 19.09
N ALA A 158 14.63 17.20 18.21
CA ALA A 158 14.43 17.83 16.91
C ALA A 158 13.47 17.00 16.04
N ILE A 159 13.68 15.69 15.97
CA ILE A 159 12.80 14.78 15.22
C ILE A 159 11.37 14.80 15.77
N LEU A 160 11.18 14.71 17.10
CA LEU A 160 9.86 14.76 17.70
C LEU A 160 9.14 16.09 17.43
N GLU A 161 9.87 17.21 17.44
CA GLU A 161 9.30 18.52 17.09
C GLU A 161 8.94 18.59 15.60
N GLY A 162 9.79 18.08 14.71
CA GLY A 162 9.50 18.01 13.27
C GLY A 162 8.25 17.16 12.96
N LEU A 163 8.10 16.01 13.63
CA LEU A 163 6.91 15.16 13.52
C LEU A 163 5.66 15.87 14.06
N ARG A 164 5.78 16.59 15.19
CA ARG A 164 4.70 17.37 15.78
C ARG A 164 4.23 18.48 14.85
N GLN A 165 5.17 19.18 14.23
CA GLN A 165 4.90 20.26 13.28
C GLN A 165 4.50 19.74 11.89
N LYS A 166 4.53 18.42 11.67
CA LYS A 166 4.30 17.76 10.37
C LYS A 166 5.23 18.28 9.26
N THR A 167 6.40 18.79 9.63
CA THR A 167 7.43 19.23 8.68
C THR A 167 8.28 18.05 8.19
N ILE A 168 8.27 16.95 8.93
CA ILE A 168 8.80 15.66 8.49
C ILE A 168 7.80 14.54 8.70
N ILE A 169 7.91 13.49 7.88
CA ILE A 169 7.16 12.23 8.05
C ILE A 169 8.12 11.05 7.93
N PRO A 170 7.84 9.90 8.57
CA PRO A 170 8.67 8.71 8.42
C PRO A 170 8.78 8.27 6.95
N GLY A 171 9.94 7.76 6.56
CA GLY A 171 10.21 7.12 5.28
C GLY A 171 9.77 5.65 5.29
N MET A 172 9.60 5.07 4.10
CA MET A 172 9.09 3.70 3.92
C MET A 172 9.87 2.66 4.75
N PHE A 173 11.20 2.73 4.70
CA PHE A 173 12.09 1.89 5.52
C PHE A 173 11.77 1.99 7.02
N LEU A 174 11.68 3.19 7.59
CA LEU A 174 11.41 3.37 9.02
C LEU A 174 10.01 2.88 9.39
N LYS A 175 8.99 3.21 8.56
CA LYS A 175 7.60 2.78 8.78
C LYS A 175 7.50 1.27 8.91
N PHE A 176 8.03 0.54 7.93
CA PHE A 176 7.89 -0.91 7.90
C PHE A 176 8.86 -1.63 8.84
N SER A 177 10.00 -1.03 9.18
CA SER A 177 10.84 -1.52 10.27
C SER A 177 10.05 -1.53 11.59
N ILE A 178 9.28 -0.47 11.86
CA ILE A 178 8.46 -0.39 13.07
C ILE A 178 7.25 -1.32 12.98
N PHE A 179 6.40 -1.18 11.97
CA PHE A 179 5.16 -1.96 11.88
C PHE A 179 5.42 -3.46 11.77
N VAL A 180 6.33 -3.86 10.88
CA VAL A 180 6.61 -5.28 10.66
C VAL A 180 7.57 -5.74 11.74
N CYS A 181 8.79 -5.24 11.77
CA CYS A 181 9.85 -5.88 12.55
C CYS A 181 9.76 -5.63 14.06
N TYR A 182 9.25 -4.47 14.50
CA TYR A 182 9.11 -4.19 15.93
C TYR A 182 7.74 -4.57 16.49
N LEU A 183 6.65 -4.19 15.82
CA LEU A 183 5.28 -4.42 16.29
C LEU A 183 4.71 -5.79 15.90
N GLY A 184 5.34 -6.51 14.97
CA GLY A 184 4.86 -7.82 14.55
C GLY A 184 3.61 -7.79 13.68
N VAL A 185 3.26 -6.64 13.09
CA VAL A 185 2.11 -6.53 12.18
C VAL A 185 2.39 -7.37 10.94
N ILE A 186 1.46 -8.25 10.58
CA ILE A 186 1.53 -9.04 9.36
C ILE A 186 1.01 -8.17 8.21
N PRO A 187 1.88 -7.71 7.30
CA PRO A 187 1.46 -6.85 6.21
C PRO A 187 0.81 -7.67 5.11
N PHE A 188 -0.28 -7.12 4.58
CA PHE A 188 -0.86 -7.54 3.31
C PHE A 188 -0.61 -6.43 2.29
N GLY A 189 0.10 -6.74 1.22
CA GLY A 189 0.53 -5.76 0.22
C GLY A 189 0.20 -6.16 -1.21
N GLY A 190 0.50 -5.26 -2.13
CA GLY A 190 0.57 -5.61 -3.55
C GLY A 190 1.88 -6.28 -3.93
N PHE A 191 2.08 -6.51 -5.23
CA PHE A 191 3.25 -7.23 -5.73
C PHE A 191 4.56 -6.69 -5.17
N GLY A 192 4.80 -5.37 -5.27
CA GLY A 192 5.99 -4.74 -4.69
C GLY A 192 6.09 -4.91 -3.18
N GLY A 193 4.95 -4.81 -2.49
CA GLY A 193 4.83 -4.99 -1.04
C GLY A 193 5.51 -6.25 -0.55
N VAL A 194 5.08 -7.39 -1.09
CA VAL A 194 5.61 -8.71 -0.71
C VAL A 194 7.14 -8.77 -0.83
N ASN A 195 7.70 -8.18 -1.88
CA ASN A 195 9.14 -8.21 -2.12
C ASN A 195 9.91 -7.30 -1.14
N TYR A 196 9.53 -6.03 -1.04
CA TYR A 196 10.30 -5.10 -0.21
C TYR A 196 10.15 -5.37 1.29
N LEU A 197 8.97 -5.82 1.76
CA LEU A 197 8.75 -6.16 3.17
C LEU A 197 9.62 -7.33 3.60
N SER A 198 9.73 -8.35 2.74
CA SER A 198 10.62 -9.50 2.95
C SER A 198 12.09 -9.07 2.97
N THR A 199 12.46 -8.12 2.11
CA THR A 199 13.82 -7.60 2.06
C THR A 199 14.17 -6.81 3.33
N ILE A 200 13.28 -5.92 3.80
CA ILE A 200 13.47 -5.18 5.06
C ILE A 200 13.65 -6.15 6.23
N LYS A 201 12.77 -7.14 6.35
CA LYS A 201 12.85 -8.19 7.39
C LYS A 201 14.21 -8.89 7.36
N ASN A 202 14.65 -9.35 6.18
CA ASN A 202 15.89 -10.12 6.05
C ASN A 202 17.14 -9.30 6.38
N ILE A 203 17.16 -8.02 6.00
CA ILE A 203 18.28 -7.13 6.37
C ILE A 203 18.32 -6.97 7.88
N TRP A 204 17.19 -6.75 8.56
CA TRP A 204 17.16 -6.69 10.03
C TRP A 204 17.69 -7.97 10.70
N LEU A 205 17.31 -9.14 10.20
CA LEU A 205 17.82 -10.42 10.73
C LEU A 205 19.34 -10.56 10.58
N ASP A 206 19.91 -10.04 9.49
CA ASP A 206 21.36 -10.03 9.22
C ASP A 206 22.12 -9.07 10.14
N VAL A 207 21.61 -7.84 10.30
CA VAL A 207 22.37 -6.75 10.94
C VAL A 207 22.18 -6.63 12.45
N LEU A 208 21.11 -7.20 13.01
CA LEU A 208 20.86 -7.10 14.44
C LEU A 208 22.01 -7.76 15.23
N PRO A 209 22.55 -7.12 16.29
CA PRO A 209 23.56 -7.76 17.14
C PRO A 209 22.96 -8.87 18.02
N GLU A 210 23.81 -9.71 18.63
CA GLU A 210 23.39 -10.84 19.48
C GLU A 210 22.61 -10.40 20.72
N GLU A 211 22.80 -9.17 21.19
CA GLU A 211 22.00 -8.60 22.28
C GLU A 211 20.50 -8.52 21.97
N TYR A 212 20.11 -8.50 20.69
CA TYR A 212 18.71 -8.55 20.22
C TYR A 212 18.28 -9.93 19.71
N LYS A 213 18.86 -11.00 20.26
CA LYS A 213 18.53 -12.38 19.87
C LYS A 213 17.04 -12.68 19.99
N PHE A 214 16.39 -12.17 21.03
CA PHE A 214 14.96 -12.37 21.26
C PHE A 214 14.12 -11.71 20.15
N GLU A 215 14.43 -10.46 19.81
CA GLU A 215 13.79 -9.72 18.73
C GLU A 215 14.03 -10.40 17.37
N LYS A 216 15.25 -10.88 17.11
CA LYS A 216 15.55 -11.67 15.91
C LYS A 216 14.64 -12.89 15.79
N GLU A 217 14.44 -13.62 16.88
CA GLU A 217 13.56 -14.79 16.88
C GLU A 217 12.11 -14.40 16.56
N LEU A 218 11.61 -13.31 17.14
CA LEU A 218 10.26 -12.79 16.85
C LEU A 218 10.13 -12.35 15.39
N ILE A 219 11.08 -11.54 14.89
CA ILE A 219 11.12 -11.06 13.51
C ILE A 219 11.11 -12.22 12.52
N SER A 220 11.89 -13.28 12.80
CA SER A 220 12.00 -14.44 11.91
C SER A 220 10.65 -15.12 11.63
N LYS A 221 9.71 -15.07 12.58
CA LYS A 221 8.38 -15.70 12.51
C LYS A 221 7.36 -14.87 11.74
N ILE A 222 7.66 -13.60 11.45
CA ILE A 222 6.72 -12.69 10.79
C ILE A 222 6.58 -13.06 9.31
N LYS A 223 5.35 -13.23 8.84
CA LYS A 223 5.07 -13.47 7.42
C LYS A 223 5.02 -12.14 6.68
N THR A 224 5.72 -12.06 5.54
CA THR A 224 5.81 -10.86 4.69
C THR A 224 5.34 -11.13 3.26
N ASP A 225 4.73 -12.29 3.03
CA ASP A 225 4.29 -12.83 1.75
C ASP A 225 2.77 -12.72 1.53
N GLY A 226 2.07 -11.93 2.35
CA GLY A 226 0.64 -11.66 2.20
C GLY A 226 0.35 -10.78 0.98
N LEU A 227 -0.24 -11.36 -0.06
CA LEU A 227 -0.68 -10.65 -1.28
C LEU A 227 -2.18 -10.34 -1.22
N ILE A 228 -2.56 -9.09 -1.46
CA ILE A 228 -3.97 -8.64 -1.58
C ILE A 228 -4.29 -7.94 -2.90
N THR A 229 -3.29 -7.62 -3.73
CA THR A 229 -3.52 -6.93 -5.00
C THR A 229 -3.70 -7.94 -6.13
N ILE A 230 -4.92 -8.45 -6.25
CA ILE A 230 -5.40 -9.20 -7.42
C ILE A 230 -6.78 -8.63 -7.76
N PRO A 231 -7.08 -8.28 -9.03
CA PRO A 231 -8.45 -8.00 -9.40
C PRO A 231 -9.31 -9.25 -9.10
N MET A 232 -10.22 -9.13 -8.13
CA MET A 232 -10.94 -10.27 -7.56
C MET A 232 -12.36 -10.41 -8.09
N VAL A 233 -12.83 -9.45 -8.89
CA VAL A 233 -14.19 -9.48 -9.42
C VAL A 233 -14.18 -9.48 -10.94
N TYR A 234 -14.65 -10.59 -11.50
CA TYR A 234 -14.77 -10.81 -12.92
C TYR A 234 -16.23 -11.00 -13.30
N ASP A 235 -16.57 -10.61 -14.52
CA ASP A 235 -17.82 -10.96 -15.16
C ASP A 235 -17.52 -11.68 -16.49
N TYR A 236 -18.55 -12.27 -17.10
CA TYR A 236 -18.42 -13.02 -18.34
C TYR A 236 -19.39 -12.51 -19.41
N ASP A 237 -18.82 -11.94 -20.46
CA ASP A 237 -19.54 -11.59 -21.68
C ASP A 237 -19.78 -12.85 -22.51
N GLN A 238 -20.97 -13.43 -22.37
CA GLN A 238 -21.39 -14.62 -23.12
C GLN A 238 -21.36 -14.41 -24.65
N LYS A 239 -21.64 -13.19 -25.13
CA LYS A 239 -21.77 -12.91 -26.56
C LYS A 239 -20.40 -12.92 -27.25
N ASN A 240 -19.41 -12.31 -26.61
CA ASN A 240 -18.05 -12.23 -27.15
C ASN A 240 -17.12 -13.32 -26.58
N GLU A 241 -17.64 -14.14 -25.68
CA GLU A 241 -16.92 -15.15 -24.89
C GLU A 241 -15.69 -14.60 -24.16
N LYS A 242 -15.83 -13.46 -23.49
CA LYS A 242 -14.72 -12.76 -22.82
C LYS A 242 -14.95 -12.55 -21.34
N ILE A 243 -13.85 -12.60 -20.58
CA ILE A 243 -13.84 -12.15 -19.19
C ILE A 243 -13.75 -10.63 -19.16
N LEU A 244 -14.55 -10.02 -18.30
CA LEU A 244 -14.54 -8.59 -18.02
C LEU A 244 -14.07 -8.36 -16.60
N GLU A 245 -13.10 -7.50 -16.41
CA GLU A 245 -12.75 -7.02 -15.07
C GLU A 245 -13.87 -6.10 -14.56
N GLN A 246 -14.15 -6.16 -13.26
CA GLN A 246 -15.15 -5.32 -12.61
C GLN A 246 -14.49 -4.45 -11.55
N TYR A 247 -14.73 -3.13 -11.64
CA TYR A 247 -14.35 -2.19 -10.60
C TYR A 247 -15.47 -2.07 -9.56
N ALA A 248 -15.15 -1.44 -8.42
CA ALA A 248 -16.06 -1.34 -7.29
C ALA A 248 -17.47 -0.82 -7.68
N PHE A 249 -17.54 0.22 -8.52
CA PHE A 249 -18.82 0.78 -8.94
C PHE A 249 -19.56 -0.09 -9.96
N ASP A 250 -18.87 -0.85 -10.80
CA ASP A 250 -19.53 -1.82 -11.69
C ASP A 250 -20.22 -2.91 -10.87
N VAL A 251 -19.52 -3.41 -9.84
CA VAL A 251 -20.03 -4.40 -8.90
C VAL A 251 -21.25 -3.86 -8.15
N MET A 252 -21.14 -2.65 -7.58
CA MET A 252 -22.25 -2.00 -6.87
C MET A 252 -23.46 -1.77 -7.78
N TYR A 253 -23.23 -1.32 -9.02
CA TYR A 253 -24.27 -1.08 -10.03
C TYR A 253 -25.03 -2.36 -10.35
N LYS A 254 -24.32 -3.48 -10.49
CA LYS A 254 -24.89 -4.81 -10.76
C LYS A 254 -25.57 -5.47 -9.54
N GLY A 255 -25.62 -4.77 -8.40
CA GLY A 255 -26.30 -5.25 -7.18
C GLY A 255 -25.38 -5.90 -6.15
N GLY A 256 -24.06 -5.88 -6.38
CA GLY A 256 -23.05 -6.44 -5.49
C GLY A 256 -22.62 -7.87 -5.84
N ILE A 257 -21.54 -8.32 -5.21
CA ILE A 257 -21.06 -9.70 -5.24
C ILE A 257 -22.12 -10.61 -4.62
N THR A 258 -22.49 -11.67 -5.35
CA THR A 258 -23.48 -12.65 -4.91
C THR A 258 -22.82 -13.84 -4.20
N LYS A 259 -23.61 -14.57 -3.40
CA LYS A 259 -23.18 -15.83 -2.79
C LYS A 259 -22.76 -16.84 -3.85
N GLU A 260 -23.50 -16.92 -4.96
CA GLU A 260 -23.17 -17.79 -6.09
C GLU A 260 -21.79 -17.42 -6.69
N TYR A 261 -21.48 -16.13 -6.83
CA TYR A 261 -20.17 -15.69 -7.29
C TYR A 261 -19.06 -16.16 -6.35
N LEU A 262 -19.23 -15.96 -5.03
CA LEU A 262 -18.26 -16.39 -4.03
C LEU A 262 -18.06 -17.91 -4.06
N GLU A 263 -19.15 -18.69 -4.13
CA GLU A 263 -19.11 -20.15 -4.25
C GLU A 263 -18.47 -20.63 -5.56
N LYS A 264 -18.54 -19.84 -6.64
CA LYS A 264 -17.84 -20.12 -7.91
C LYS A 264 -16.35 -19.90 -7.77
N ILE A 265 -15.93 -18.75 -7.25
CA ILE A 265 -14.51 -18.40 -7.09
C ILE A 265 -13.82 -19.34 -6.11
N ASP A 266 -14.50 -19.77 -5.05
CA ASP A 266 -13.95 -20.71 -4.05
C ASP A 266 -13.61 -22.10 -4.64
N LYS A 267 -14.14 -22.44 -5.82
CA LYS A 267 -13.81 -23.69 -6.53
C LYS A 267 -12.52 -23.62 -7.34
N LEU A 268 -11.99 -22.43 -7.57
CA LEU A 268 -10.74 -22.26 -8.33
C LEU A 268 -9.55 -22.59 -7.45
N ARG A 269 -8.55 -23.24 -8.05
CA ARG A 269 -7.25 -23.31 -7.40
C ARG A 269 -6.61 -21.92 -7.39
N MET A 270 -5.75 -21.67 -6.40
CA MET A 270 -5.04 -20.39 -6.29
C MET A 270 -4.26 -20.05 -7.57
N ASP A 271 -3.60 -21.02 -8.21
CA ASP A 271 -2.89 -20.79 -9.47
C ASP A 271 -3.82 -20.49 -10.65
N GLU A 272 -5.08 -20.94 -10.62
CA GLU A 272 -6.08 -20.59 -11.63
C GLU A 272 -6.61 -19.17 -11.42
N LEU A 273 -6.86 -18.79 -10.16
CA LEU A 273 -7.27 -17.44 -9.77
C LEU A 273 -6.19 -16.39 -10.07
N MET A 274 -4.92 -16.76 -9.91
CA MET A 274 -3.78 -15.86 -10.12
C MET A 274 -3.41 -15.64 -11.58
N ARG A 275 -3.83 -16.50 -12.52
CA ARG A 275 -3.43 -16.42 -13.93
C ARG A 275 -3.68 -15.06 -14.58
N PRO A 276 -4.88 -14.44 -14.44
CA PRO A 276 -5.13 -13.10 -14.98
C PRO A 276 -4.14 -12.04 -14.49
N ALA A 277 -3.71 -12.16 -13.23
CA ALA A 277 -2.77 -11.22 -12.63
C ALA A 277 -1.32 -11.43 -13.07
N ILE A 278 -0.97 -12.52 -13.76
CA ILE A 278 0.43 -12.81 -14.17
C ILE A 278 0.97 -11.71 -15.07
N GLU A 279 0.20 -11.27 -16.07
CA GLU A 279 0.65 -10.23 -16.99
C GLU A 279 0.90 -8.91 -16.25
N MET A 280 -0.06 -8.49 -15.41
CA MET A 280 0.09 -7.30 -14.56
C MET A 280 1.31 -7.42 -13.64
N THR A 281 1.52 -8.58 -13.03
CA THR A 281 2.67 -8.85 -12.15
C THR A 281 3.98 -8.73 -12.92
N TYR A 282 4.05 -9.38 -14.09
CA TYR A 282 5.23 -9.33 -14.95
C TYR A 282 5.56 -7.91 -15.38
N ASN A 283 4.56 -7.18 -15.89
CA ASN A 283 4.71 -5.81 -16.33
C ASN A 283 5.13 -4.89 -15.18
N TYR A 284 4.58 -5.08 -13.97
CA TYR A 284 4.98 -4.36 -12.78
C TYR A 284 6.48 -4.53 -12.49
N TYR A 285 6.98 -5.77 -12.41
CA TYR A 285 8.39 -6.03 -12.13
C TYR A 285 9.31 -5.66 -13.28
N SER A 286 8.89 -5.85 -14.53
CA SER A 286 9.65 -5.43 -15.71
C SER A 286 9.90 -3.93 -15.71
N ASN A 287 8.90 -3.13 -15.28
CA ASN A 287 9.05 -1.69 -15.17
C ASN A 287 10.02 -1.22 -14.08
N LEU A 288 10.36 -2.09 -13.11
CA LEU A 288 11.40 -1.81 -12.12
C LEU A 288 12.82 -2.02 -12.68
N LEU A 289 12.96 -2.68 -13.83
CA LEU A 289 14.24 -2.89 -14.50
C LEU A 289 14.62 -1.68 -15.38
N PRO A 290 15.93 -1.45 -15.58
CA PRO A 290 16.43 -0.54 -16.60
C PRO A 290 15.81 -0.86 -17.97
N PRO A 291 15.50 0.15 -18.81
CA PRO A 291 14.86 -0.08 -20.12
C PRO A 291 15.54 -1.15 -20.99
N GLU A 292 16.86 -1.23 -20.95
CA GLU A 292 17.70 -2.19 -21.68
C GLU A 292 17.51 -3.66 -21.23
N ASP A 293 17.08 -3.89 -19.99
CA ASP A 293 16.87 -5.22 -19.41
C ASP A 293 15.40 -5.68 -19.51
N ARG A 294 14.50 -4.81 -19.99
CA ARG A 294 13.08 -5.13 -20.11
C ARG A 294 12.86 -6.09 -21.27
N LYS A 295 12.25 -7.24 -20.96
CA LYS A 295 11.76 -8.17 -21.98
C LYS A 295 10.26 -7.98 -22.16
N GLU A 296 9.80 -7.86 -23.40
CA GLU A 296 8.38 -7.92 -23.70
C GLU A 296 7.96 -9.40 -23.75
N ILE A 297 6.96 -9.77 -22.97
CA ILE A 297 6.33 -11.09 -23.03
C ILE A 297 4.92 -10.89 -23.56
N LYS A 298 4.59 -11.58 -24.64
CA LYS A 298 3.22 -11.64 -25.15
C LYS A 298 2.50 -12.79 -24.47
N PHE A 299 1.45 -12.46 -23.75
CA PHE A 299 0.58 -13.44 -23.13
C PHE A 299 -0.56 -13.81 -24.08
N ASP A 300 -0.90 -15.09 -24.15
CA ASP A 300 -2.12 -15.53 -24.84
C ASP A 300 -3.31 -15.32 -23.89
N GLU A 301 -4.11 -14.27 -24.14
CA GLU A 301 -5.29 -13.95 -23.34
C GLU A 301 -6.21 -15.16 -23.16
N LYS A 302 -6.41 -15.98 -24.21
CA LYS A 302 -7.30 -17.15 -24.11
C LYS A 302 -6.80 -18.15 -23.07
N SER A 303 -5.50 -18.42 -23.07
CA SER A 303 -4.86 -19.33 -22.09
C SER A 303 -4.91 -18.78 -20.67
N ILE A 304 -4.68 -17.48 -20.49
CA ILE A 304 -4.71 -16.82 -19.18
C ILE A 304 -6.10 -16.89 -18.56
N TYR A 305 -7.14 -16.57 -19.33
CA TYR A 305 -8.51 -16.49 -18.84
C TYR A 305 -9.28 -17.83 -18.93
N ALA A 306 -8.69 -18.88 -19.52
CA ALA A 306 -9.36 -20.16 -19.71
C ALA A 306 -10.02 -20.75 -18.44
N PRO A 307 -9.39 -20.73 -17.25
CA PRO A 307 -10.04 -21.25 -16.03
C PRO A 307 -11.29 -20.46 -15.65
N LEU A 308 -11.25 -19.13 -15.76
CA LEU A 308 -12.40 -18.26 -15.49
C LEU A 308 -13.51 -18.49 -16.52
N ILE A 309 -13.17 -18.57 -17.81
CA ILE A 309 -14.15 -18.85 -18.87
C ILE A 309 -14.84 -20.19 -18.61
N LYS A 310 -14.08 -21.24 -18.26
CA LYS A 310 -14.62 -22.56 -17.91
C LYS A 310 -15.55 -22.48 -16.69
N LEU A 311 -15.19 -21.70 -15.67
CA LEU A 311 -16.01 -21.52 -14.48
C LEU A 311 -17.35 -20.85 -14.81
N PHE A 312 -17.34 -19.81 -15.63
CA PHE A 312 -18.55 -19.06 -15.97
C PHE A 312 -19.41 -19.73 -17.06
N LYS A 313 -18.84 -20.60 -17.93
CA LYS A 313 -19.60 -21.34 -18.98
C LYS A 313 -20.34 -22.59 -18.47
N ASN A 314 -19.88 -23.26 -17.41
CA ASN A 314 -20.39 -24.59 -17.01
C ASN A 314 -21.63 -24.54 -16.09
N VAL A 315 -22.54 -23.59 -16.30
CA VAL A 315 -23.84 -23.50 -15.61
C VAL A 315 -24.94 -23.21 -16.60
#